data_AF-A0A836U9Y9-F1
#
_entry.id   AF-A0A836U9Y9-F1
#
_cell.length_a   1.000
_cell.length_b   1.000
_cell.length_c   1.000
_cell.angle_alpha   90.00
_cell.angle_beta   90.00
_cell.angle_gamma   90.00
#
_symmetry.space_group_name_H-M   'P 1'
#
loop_
_entity.id
_entity.type
_entity.pdbx_description
1 polymer ?
#
loop_
_entity_poly.entity_id
_entity_poly.type
_entity_poly.pdbx_seq_one_letter_code
_entity_poly.pdbx_strand_id
1 'polypeptide(L)'
;MRKLTLICSLVLAAAGTGTWLTEPDMSSDVPVIYWATDPNPARIEQVAEFHQWLVDHGHTTPAGKPRAELRLETVNADRKGVIQGVSGVAADIMDCSVPWYQSIGLLADVTEEAERYGFGIDHTYAALEPLLTVDGRQYGFPCNVYVMALWSNLDTFEKLGMEPPPTHWDWDTFERIGKEFVARANPPGERQTVFFMNKFEHPYMIRTMHRSVGVSDFNETMTRSGLDHEGYAETLARVYKWTYVDHIAASAAEESAFSTESG
;
A
#
# COMPACT_ATOMS: atom_id res chain seq x y z
N MET A 1 50.84 17.64 12.81
CA MET A 1 49.53 17.91 12.18
C MET A 1 49.59 17.78 10.66
N ARG A 2 50.35 18.61 9.92
CA ARG A 2 50.40 18.62 8.44
C ARG A 2 50.74 17.28 7.76
N LYS A 3 51.67 16.47 8.32
CA LYS A 3 52.00 15.12 7.80
C LYS A 3 50.88 14.10 8.05
N LEU A 4 50.21 14.20 9.20
CA LEU A 4 49.11 13.30 9.54
C LEU A 4 47.91 13.56 8.62
N THR A 5 47.60 14.83 8.36
CA THR A 5 46.55 15.24 7.41
C THR A 5 46.84 14.72 6.00
N LEU A 6 48.08 14.82 5.52
CA LEU A 6 48.49 14.31 4.20
C LEU A 6 48.36 12.78 4.09
N ILE A 7 48.77 12.05 5.13
CA ILE A 7 48.63 10.59 5.17
C ILE A 7 47.15 10.21 5.17
N CYS A 8 46.32 10.86 5.99
CA CYS A 8 44.88 10.62 6.01
C CYS A 8 44.22 10.92 4.65
N SER A 9 44.58 12.04 4.00
CA SER A 9 44.07 12.37 2.66
C SER A 9 44.46 11.33 1.61
N LEU A 10 45.69 10.82 1.65
CA LEU A 10 46.14 9.77 0.72
C LEU A 10 45.45 8.43 0.97
N VAL A 11 45.23 8.06 2.23
CA VAL A 11 44.48 6.85 2.59
C VAL A 11 43.03 6.96 2.15
N LEU A 12 42.37 8.11 2.37
CA LEU A 12 41.00 8.34 1.91
C LEU A 12 40.89 8.37 0.39
N ALA A 13 41.87 8.96 -0.32
CA ALA A 13 41.90 8.95 -1.77
C ALA A 13 42.11 7.53 -2.33
N ALA A 14 43.00 6.74 -1.72
CA ALA A 14 43.23 5.35 -2.09
C ALA A 14 41.99 4.48 -1.79
N ALA A 15 41.36 4.66 -0.63
CA ALA A 15 40.12 3.97 -0.28
C ALA A 15 38.97 4.36 -1.23
N GLY A 16 38.78 5.65 -1.52
CA GLY A 16 37.75 6.13 -2.44
C GLY A 16 37.99 5.66 -3.88
N THR A 17 39.24 5.63 -4.34
CA THR A 17 39.60 5.05 -5.65
C THR A 17 39.35 3.53 -5.65
N GLY A 18 39.68 2.85 -4.55
CA GLY A 18 39.38 1.44 -4.36
C GLY A 18 37.89 1.16 -4.49
N THR A 19 37.06 1.87 -3.71
CA THR A 19 35.60 1.77 -3.77
C THR A 19 35.07 2.03 -5.18
N TRP A 20 35.51 3.10 -5.85
CA TRP A 20 35.08 3.43 -7.22
C TRP A 20 35.44 2.33 -8.23
N LEU A 21 36.59 1.68 -8.09
CA LEU A 21 37.03 0.59 -8.96
C LEU A 21 36.35 -0.75 -8.65
N THR A 22 35.81 -0.93 -7.44
CA THR A 22 35.27 -2.22 -6.97
C THR A 22 33.75 -2.24 -6.78
N GLU A 23 33.04 -1.15 -7.04
CA GLU A 23 31.57 -1.10 -7.00
C GLU A 23 30.98 -1.21 -8.42
N PRO A 24 30.77 -2.44 -8.94
CA PRO A 24 30.12 -2.64 -10.23
C PRO A 24 28.68 -2.10 -10.24
N ASP A 25 28.01 -2.06 -9.09
CA ASP A 25 26.63 -1.60 -8.95
C ASP A 25 26.47 -0.07 -9.13
N MET A 26 27.55 0.72 -9.08
CA MET A 26 27.49 2.18 -9.31
C MET A 26 27.76 2.58 -10.76
N SER A 27 28.22 1.65 -11.59
CA SER A 27 28.47 1.87 -13.01
C SER A 27 27.53 1.03 -13.86
N SER A 28 26.68 1.69 -14.65
CA SER A 28 25.94 1.02 -15.72
C SER A 28 26.41 1.59 -17.06
N ASP A 29 26.58 0.71 -18.05
CA ASP A 29 26.92 1.10 -19.43
C ASP A 29 25.70 1.71 -20.16
N VAL A 30 24.53 1.67 -19.53
CA VAL A 30 23.26 2.19 -20.04
C VAL A 30 22.65 3.16 -19.03
N PRO A 31 21.72 4.04 -19.44
CA PRO A 31 20.97 4.86 -18.50
C PRO A 31 20.27 4.00 -17.46
N VAL A 32 20.41 4.40 -16.20
CA VAL A 32 19.73 3.78 -15.05
C VAL A 32 18.51 4.62 -14.70
N ILE A 33 17.38 3.95 -14.51
CA ILE A 33 16.13 4.52 -14.00
C ILE A 33 15.96 3.99 -12.58
N TYR A 34 15.84 4.87 -11.61
CA TYR A 34 15.59 4.50 -10.23
C TYR A 34 14.09 4.52 -9.93
N TRP A 35 13.62 3.45 -9.29
CA TRP A 35 12.24 3.32 -8.84
C TRP A 35 12.18 3.19 -7.32
N ALA A 36 11.70 4.25 -6.66
CA ALA A 36 11.44 4.28 -5.23
C ALA A 36 10.10 3.59 -4.92
N THR A 37 10.17 2.41 -4.28
CA THR A 37 8.99 1.57 -4.00
C THR A 37 9.14 0.77 -2.71
N ASP A 38 8.04 0.19 -2.26
CA ASP A 38 8.00 -0.76 -1.15
C ASP A 38 8.91 -1.99 -1.37
N PRO A 39 9.44 -2.61 -0.29
CA PRO A 39 10.38 -3.73 -0.37
C PRO A 39 9.71 -5.07 -0.72
N ASN A 40 8.68 -5.07 -1.56
CA ASN A 40 7.94 -6.27 -1.95
C ASN A 40 8.75 -7.14 -2.92
N PRO A 41 8.90 -8.46 -2.65
CA PRO A 41 9.60 -9.38 -3.55
C PRO A 41 9.10 -9.36 -5.01
N ALA A 42 7.81 -9.08 -5.23
CA ALA A 42 7.24 -8.96 -6.57
C ALA A 42 7.89 -7.83 -7.40
N ARG A 43 8.50 -6.82 -6.76
CA ARG A 43 9.22 -5.74 -7.47
C ARG A 43 10.42 -6.27 -8.23
N ILE A 44 11.07 -7.31 -7.71
CA ILE A 44 12.23 -7.94 -8.36
C ILE A 44 11.77 -8.60 -9.68
N GLU A 45 10.63 -9.29 -9.65
CA GLU A 45 10.04 -9.91 -10.83
C GLU A 45 9.62 -8.85 -11.85
N GLN A 46 8.98 -7.76 -11.42
CA GLN A 46 8.58 -6.65 -12.30
C GLN A 46 9.78 -5.98 -13.00
N VAL A 47 10.90 -5.80 -12.29
CA VAL A 47 12.14 -5.26 -12.88
C VAL A 47 12.69 -6.22 -13.93
N ALA A 48 12.74 -7.53 -13.62
CA ALA A 48 13.21 -8.54 -14.56
C ALA A 48 12.32 -8.63 -15.80
N GLU A 49 10.99 -8.60 -15.63
CA GLU A 49 10.03 -8.58 -16.73
C GLU A 49 10.18 -7.34 -17.61
N PHE A 50 10.40 -6.15 -17.01
CA PHE A 50 10.65 -4.94 -17.78
C PHE A 50 11.94 -5.03 -18.60
N HIS A 51 13.04 -5.52 -18.02
CA HIS A 51 14.29 -5.72 -18.76
C HIS A 51 14.13 -6.73 -19.90
N GLN A 52 13.39 -7.83 -19.66
CA GLN A 52 13.09 -8.81 -20.69
C GLN A 52 12.21 -8.19 -21.80
N TRP A 53 11.19 -7.43 -21.43
CA TRP A 53 10.32 -6.71 -22.36
C TRP A 53 11.12 -5.77 -23.27
N LEU A 54 12.12 -5.05 -22.73
CA LEU A 54 13.02 -4.21 -23.53
C LEU A 54 13.77 -5.05 -24.57
N VAL A 55 14.30 -6.21 -24.19
CA VAL A 55 15.01 -7.10 -25.11
C VAL A 55 14.08 -7.60 -26.22
N ASP A 56 12.89 -8.09 -25.84
CA ASP A 56 11.93 -8.68 -26.77
C ASP A 56 11.39 -7.68 -27.79
N HIS A 57 11.36 -6.38 -27.43
CA HIS A 57 10.89 -5.31 -28.31
C HIS A 57 12.04 -4.56 -29.02
N GLY A 58 13.26 -5.13 -29.01
CA GLY A 58 14.41 -4.59 -29.73
C GLY A 58 14.99 -3.30 -29.12
N HIS A 59 14.64 -3.00 -27.87
CA HIS A 59 15.23 -1.92 -27.09
C HIS A 59 16.54 -2.39 -26.46
N THR A 60 17.50 -2.75 -27.30
CA THR A 60 18.78 -3.35 -26.89
C THR A 60 20.00 -2.53 -27.27
N THR A 61 21.08 -2.74 -26.52
CA THR A 61 22.44 -2.34 -26.91
C THR A 61 22.95 -3.22 -28.07
N PRO A 62 24.06 -2.85 -28.75
CA PRO A 62 24.68 -3.70 -29.77
C PRO A 62 25.07 -5.11 -29.26
N ALA A 63 25.25 -5.27 -27.95
CA ALA A 63 25.56 -6.56 -27.31
C ALA A 63 24.30 -7.39 -26.97
N GLY A 64 23.10 -6.93 -27.34
CA GLY A 64 21.84 -7.64 -27.08
C GLY A 64 21.29 -7.48 -25.65
N LYS A 65 21.90 -6.63 -24.81
CA LYS A 65 21.41 -6.32 -23.45
C LYS A 65 20.33 -5.23 -23.47
N PRO A 66 19.46 -5.12 -22.44
CA PRO A 66 18.51 -4.00 -22.33
C PRO A 66 19.20 -2.64 -22.50
N ARG A 67 18.55 -1.70 -23.21
CA ARG A 67 19.10 -0.37 -23.48
C ARG A 67 19.03 0.61 -22.31
N ALA A 68 18.37 0.21 -21.23
CA ALA A 68 18.22 0.95 -19.98
C ALA A 68 18.04 -0.06 -18.84
N GLU A 69 18.39 0.35 -17.63
CA GLU A 69 18.33 -0.48 -16.44
C GLU A 69 17.40 0.16 -15.41
N LEU A 70 16.28 -0.50 -15.11
CA LEU A 70 15.46 -0.17 -13.94
C LEU A 70 16.09 -0.76 -12.66
N ARG A 71 16.29 0.07 -11.63
CA ARG A 71 16.80 -0.34 -10.31
C ARG A 71 15.85 0.08 -9.20
N LEU A 72 15.72 -0.78 -8.20
CA LEU A 72 14.90 -0.49 -7.02
C LEU A 72 15.68 0.37 -6.04
N GLU A 73 15.06 1.46 -5.61
CA GLU A 73 15.43 2.18 -4.40
C GLU A 73 14.41 1.80 -3.32
N THR A 74 14.79 0.93 -2.38
CA THR A 74 13.88 0.42 -1.34
C THR A 74 13.69 1.42 -0.19
N VAL A 75 13.70 2.71 -0.52
CA VAL A 75 13.31 3.79 0.36
C VAL A 75 11.89 4.18 -0.03
N ASN A 76 10.93 3.91 0.86
CA ASN A 76 9.55 4.37 0.65
C ASN A 76 9.55 5.88 0.38
N ALA A 77 8.80 6.32 -0.63
CA ALA A 77 8.58 7.73 -0.93
C ALA A 77 7.61 8.36 0.09
N ASP A 78 8.04 8.40 1.35
CA ASP A 78 7.44 9.17 2.43
C ASP A 78 8.20 10.50 2.61
N ARG A 79 8.30 11.00 3.85
CA ARG A 79 9.12 12.19 4.18
C ARG A 79 10.53 12.14 3.57
N LYS A 80 11.13 10.94 3.40
CA LYS A 80 12.44 10.79 2.75
C LYS A 80 12.42 11.17 1.27
N GLY A 81 11.39 10.76 0.53
CA GLY A 81 11.23 11.12 -0.89
C GLY A 81 11.13 12.63 -1.09
N VAL A 82 10.47 13.34 -0.18
CA VAL A 82 10.43 14.82 -0.21
C VAL A 82 11.81 15.44 0.01
N ILE A 83 12.58 14.93 1.00
CA ILE A 83 13.94 15.39 1.28
C ILE A 83 14.87 15.15 0.08
N GLN A 84 14.77 13.99 -0.55
CA GLN A 84 15.53 13.65 -1.77
C GLN A 84 15.13 14.54 -2.95
N GLY A 85 13.83 14.81 -3.12
CA GLY A 85 13.31 15.71 -4.15
C GLY A 85 13.89 17.12 -4.04
N VAL A 86 13.82 17.74 -2.86
CA VAL A 86 14.36 19.10 -2.66
C VAL A 86 15.89 19.18 -2.75
N SER A 87 16.59 18.05 -2.56
CA SER A 87 18.05 17.97 -2.68
C SER A 87 18.52 17.56 -4.09
N GLY A 88 17.60 17.28 -5.01
CA GLY A 88 17.92 16.92 -6.39
C GLY A 88 18.43 15.49 -6.57
N VAL A 89 18.14 14.58 -5.62
CA VAL A 89 18.58 13.18 -5.64
C VAL A 89 17.42 12.19 -5.50
N ALA A 90 16.21 12.62 -5.86
CA ALA A 90 15.04 11.74 -5.91
C ALA A 90 15.16 10.70 -7.04
N ALA A 91 14.50 9.56 -6.84
CA ALA A 91 14.30 8.55 -7.87
C ALA A 91 13.50 9.11 -9.07
N ASP A 92 13.71 8.51 -10.24
CA ASP A 92 13.01 8.87 -11.47
C ASP A 92 11.53 8.47 -11.45
N ILE A 93 11.21 7.34 -10.81
CA ILE A 93 9.86 6.79 -10.63
C ILE A 93 9.63 6.57 -9.14
N MET A 94 8.44 6.87 -8.64
CA MET A 94 8.14 6.76 -7.21
C MET A 94 6.69 6.38 -6.90
N ASP A 95 6.53 5.42 -5.99
CA ASP A 95 5.24 5.04 -5.40
C ASP A 95 4.85 6.09 -4.34
N CYS A 96 3.98 7.03 -4.69
CA CYS A 96 3.66 8.18 -3.86
C CYS A 96 2.18 8.56 -3.88
N SER A 97 1.78 9.46 -2.96
CA SER A 97 0.49 10.15 -3.06
C SER A 97 0.59 11.24 -4.12
N VAL A 98 0.04 10.97 -5.31
CA VAL A 98 0.12 11.89 -6.45
C VAL A 98 -0.41 13.30 -6.14
N PRO A 99 -1.63 13.48 -5.57
CA PRO A 99 -2.12 14.83 -5.29
C PRO A 99 -1.21 15.60 -4.33
N TRP A 100 -0.63 14.93 -3.33
CA TRP A 100 0.26 15.58 -2.38
C TRP A 100 1.61 15.93 -3.01
N TYR A 101 2.26 15.00 -3.71
CA TYR A 101 3.56 15.22 -4.34
C TYR A 101 3.49 16.26 -5.47
N GLN A 102 2.38 16.28 -6.22
CA GLN A 102 2.10 17.33 -7.20
C GLN A 102 1.98 18.70 -6.52
N SER A 103 1.29 18.79 -5.37
CA SER A 103 1.09 20.08 -4.68
C SER A 103 2.38 20.74 -4.19
N ILE A 104 3.44 19.95 -4.01
CA ILE A 104 4.78 20.42 -3.61
C ILE A 104 5.77 20.48 -4.79
N GLY A 105 5.31 20.25 -6.02
CA GLY A 105 6.09 20.41 -7.24
C GLY A 105 7.12 19.32 -7.52
N LEU A 106 6.91 18.10 -7.00
CA LEU A 106 7.86 16.99 -7.19
C LEU A 106 7.52 16.08 -8.37
N LEU A 107 6.34 16.19 -8.97
CA LEU A 107 5.91 15.32 -10.06
C LEU A 107 5.96 16.04 -11.41
N ALA A 108 6.46 15.33 -12.41
CA ALA A 108 6.28 15.71 -13.80
C ALA A 108 4.81 15.50 -14.20
N ASP A 109 4.29 16.45 -14.96
CA ASP A 109 3.05 16.27 -15.70
C ASP A 109 3.32 15.34 -16.89
N VAL A 110 2.57 14.26 -16.99
CA VAL A 110 2.73 13.22 -18.01
C VAL A 110 1.50 13.10 -18.90
N THR A 111 0.65 14.11 -18.94
CA THR A 111 -0.65 14.05 -19.66
C THR A 111 -0.47 13.74 -21.16
N GLU A 112 0.42 14.48 -21.84
CA GLU A 112 0.64 14.31 -23.28
C GLU A 112 1.33 12.97 -23.60
N GLU A 113 2.28 12.56 -22.75
CA GLU A 113 2.94 11.27 -22.84
C GLU A 113 1.96 10.12 -22.59
N ALA A 114 1.05 10.26 -21.63
CA ALA A 114 0.04 9.27 -21.31
C ALA A 114 -0.89 9.01 -22.49
N GLU A 115 -1.35 10.07 -23.15
CA GLU A 115 -2.13 9.97 -24.38
C GLU A 115 -1.32 9.34 -25.52
N ARG A 116 -0.07 9.79 -25.70
CA ARG A 116 0.80 9.32 -26.79
C ARG A 116 1.19 7.86 -26.68
N TYR A 117 1.46 7.39 -25.46
CA TYR A 117 1.99 6.05 -25.19
C TYR A 117 0.93 5.07 -24.67
N GLY A 118 -0.33 5.50 -24.52
CA GLY A 118 -1.46 4.62 -24.19
C GLY A 118 -1.52 4.20 -22.72
N PHE A 119 -1.17 5.10 -21.81
CA PHE A 119 -1.33 4.93 -20.36
C PHE A 119 -2.17 6.04 -19.72
N GLY A 120 -3.10 6.60 -20.51
CA GLY A 120 -4.09 7.56 -20.03
C GLY A 120 -4.97 7.02 -18.89
N ILE A 121 -5.65 7.90 -18.17
CA ILE A 121 -6.58 7.53 -17.10
C ILE A 121 -7.71 6.60 -17.58
N ASP A 122 -8.10 6.69 -18.85
CA ASP A 122 -9.06 5.81 -19.51
C ASP A 122 -8.56 4.36 -19.68
N HIS A 123 -7.26 4.12 -19.51
CA HIS A 123 -6.63 2.81 -19.48
C HIS A 123 -6.57 2.20 -18.06
N THR A 124 -7.27 2.77 -17.07
CA THR A 124 -7.36 2.22 -15.72
C THR A 124 -8.76 2.36 -15.11
N TYR A 125 -8.91 2.07 -13.83
CA TYR A 125 -10.17 2.17 -13.12
C TYR A 125 -10.58 3.64 -12.93
N ALA A 126 -11.78 4.00 -13.39
CA ALA A 126 -12.32 5.36 -13.27
C ALA A 126 -12.28 5.92 -11.83
N ALA A 127 -12.44 5.06 -10.82
CA ALA A 127 -12.36 5.45 -9.41
C ALA A 127 -10.98 5.99 -8.97
N LEU A 128 -9.93 5.78 -9.77
CA LEU A 128 -8.58 6.23 -9.47
C LEU A 128 -8.24 7.60 -10.08
N GLU A 129 -9.10 8.15 -10.95
CA GLU A 129 -8.87 9.48 -11.54
C GLU A 129 -8.53 10.55 -10.48
N PRO A 130 -9.26 10.69 -9.35
CA PRO A 130 -8.93 11.69 -8.32
C PRO A 130 -7.62 11.41 -7.58
N LEU A 131 -7.07 10.19 -7.71
CA LEU A 131 -5.82 9.78 -7.07
C LEU A 131 -4.62 9.90 -8.00
N LEU A 132 -4.83 10.13 -9.30
CA LEU A 132 -3.78 10.13 -10.33
C LEU A 132 -3.72 11.46 -11.10
N THR A 133 -4.73 12.31 -10.93
CA THR A 133 -4.85 13.60 -11.60
C THR A 133 -4.98 14.75 -10.61
N VAL A 134 -4.53 15.93 -11.02
CA VAL A 134 -4.79 17.20 -10.34
C VAL A 134 -5.15 18.23 -11.41
N ASP A 135 -6.23 18.98 -11.20
CA ASP A 135 -6.74 20.00 -12.13
C ASP A 135 -6.88 19.50 -13.59
N GLY A 136 -7.29 18.24 -13.75
CA GLY A 136 -7.49 17.59 -15.06
C GLY A 136 -6.21 17.15 -15.77
N ARG A 137 -5.05 17.19 -15.09
CA ARG A 137 -3.76 16.76 -15.64
C ARG A 137 -3.26 15.51 -14.92
N GLN A 138 -2.64 14.59 -15.67
CA GLN A 138 -2.16 13.31 -15.16
C GLN A 138 -0.72 13.43 -14.66
N TYR A 139 -0.47 12.91 -13.45
CA TYR A 139 0.84 12.97 -12.79
C TYR A 139 1.34 11.59 -12.33
N GLY A 140 0.58 10.54 -12.61
CA GLY A 140 0.96 9.17 -12.27
C GLY A 140 0.09 8.13 -12.97
N PHE A 141 0.43 6.87 -12.74
CA PHE A 141 -0.34 5.70 -13.18
C PHE A 141 -0.33 4.68 -12.03
N PRO A 142 -1.39 3.89 -11.83
CA PRO A 142 -1.46 3.06 -10.64
C PRO A 142 -0.46 1.91 -10.72
N CYS A 143 0.34 1.78 -9.66
CA CYS A 143 1.24 0.66 -9.51
C CYS A 143 0.50 -0.57 -8.96
N ASN A 144 -0.17 -0.41 -7.81
CA ASN A 144 -0.98 -1.44 -7.17
C ASN A 144 -2.34 -0.87 -6.80
N VAL A 145 -3.39 -1.60 -7.16
CA VAL A 145 -4.77 -1.25 -6.80
C VAL A 145 -5.34 -2.39 -5.98
N TYR A 146 -5.84 -2.08 -4.80
CA TYR A 146 -6.52 -3.06 -3.97
C TYR A 146 -7.77 -2.45 -3.36
N VAL A 147 -8.72 -3.33 -3.07
CA VAL A 147 -9.87 -3.05 -2.23
C VAL A 147 -9.80 -3.95 -1.01
N MET A 148 -10.43 -3.51 0.06
CA MET A 148 -10.50 -4.31 1.26
C MET A 148 -11.85 -5.04 1.29
N ALA A 149 -11.79 -6.33 1.60
CA ALA A 149 -12.92 -7.23 1.60
C ALA A 149 -12.93 -8.07 2.89
N LEU A 150 -14.10 -8.60 3.24
CA LEU A 150 -14.23 -9.63 4.26
C LEU A 150 -14.11 -11.01 3.60
N TRP A 151 -13.20 -11.82 4.12
CA TRP A 151 -12.95 -13.17 3.62
C TRP A 151 -13.61 -14.18 4.56
N SER A 152 -14.42 -15.09 4.02
CA SER A 152 -15.15 -16.09 4.80
C SER A 152 -14.65 -17.49 4.47
N ASN A 153 -14.40 -18.30 5.51
CA ASN A 153 -14.05 -19.71 5.36
C ASN A 153 -15.33 -20.55 5.23
N LEU A 154 -15.66 -20.98 4.01
CA LEU A 154 -16.90 -21.68 3.68
C LEU A 154 -17.03 -23.04 4.41
N ASP A 155 -15.93 -23.78 4.57
CA ASP A 155 -15.93 -25.08 5.26
C ASP A 155 -16.36 -24.93 6.72
N THR A 156 -16.07 -23.78 7.35
CA THR A 156 -16.51 -23.51 8.72
C THR A 156 -18.03 -23.32 8.79
N PHE A 157 -18.64 -22.65 7.81
CA PHE A 157 -20.10 -22.53 7.76
C PHE A 157 -20.78 -23.88 7.55
N GLU A 158 -20.25 -24.71 6.65
CA GLU A 158 -20.76 -26.07 6.42
C GLU A 158 -20.71 -26.91 7.69
N LYS A 159 -19.58 -26.92 8.41
CA LYS A 159 -19.42 -27.63 9.68
C LYS A 159 -20.42 -27.19 10.76
N LEU A 160 -20.82 -25.92 10.75
CA LEU A 160 -21.80 -25.37 11.68
C LEU A 160 -23.26 -25.54 11.18
N GLY A 161 -23.45 -26.16 10.01
CA GLY A 161 -24.76 -26.30 9.39
C GLY A 161 -25.40 -24.95 9.06
N MET A 162 -24.59 -23.98 8.65
CA MET A 162 -25.00 -22.63 8.27
C MET A 162 -24.80 -22.43 6.77
N GLU A 163 -25.69 -21.65 6.17
CA GLU A 163 -25.46 -21.10 4.84
C GLU A 163 -24.33 -20.05 4.91
N PRO A 164 -23.49 -19.95 3.87
CA PRO A 164 -22.47 -18.92 3.79
C PRO A 164 -23.11 -17.52 3.74
N PRO A 165 -22.37 -16.47 4.13
CA PRO A 165 -22.89 -15.11 4.07
C PRO A 165 -23.13 -14.69 2.62
N PRO A 166 -24.14 -13.83 2.36
CA PRO A 166 -24.35 -13.28 1.03
C PRO A 166 -23.16 -12.41 0.60
N THR A 167 -22.97 -12.25 -0.71
CA THR A 167 -21.91 -11.39 -1.27
C THR A 167 -22.13 -9.90 -0.99
N HIS A 168 -23.36 -9.51 -0.62
CA HIS A 168 -23.74 -8.17 -0.21
C HIS A 168 -24.64 -8.24 1.02
N TRP A 169 -24.35 -7.40 2.01
CA TRP A 169 -25.09 -7.31 3.27
C TRP A 169 -25.03 -5.91 3.86
N ASP A 170 -26.03 -5.59 4.67
CA ASP A 170 -26.01 -4.46 5.59
C ASP A 170 -25.44 -4.90 6.95
N TRP A 171 -25.29 -3.92 7.84
CA TRP A 171 -24.73 -4.16 9.18
C TRP A 171 -25.61 -5.08 10.02
N ASP A 172 -26.94 -5.00 9.90
CA ASP A 172 -27.85 -5.83 10.69
C ASP A 172 -27.82 -7.29 10.23
N THR A 173 -27.65 -7.53 8.92
CA THR A 173 -27.43 -8.87 8.36
C THR A 173 -26.08 -9.44 8.82
N PHE A 174 -25.01 -8.64 8.78
CA PHE A 174 -23.70 -9.02 9.34
C PHE A 174 -23.84 -9.39 10.83
N GLU A 175 -24.50 -8.55 11.62
CA GLU A 175 -24.69 -8.78 13.05
C GLU A 175 -25.48 -10.05 13.34
N ARG A 176 -26.58 -10.28 12.62
CA ARG A 176 -27.42 -11.47 12.79
C ARG A 176 -26.64 -12.75 12.48
N ILE A 177 -25.94 -12.79 11.34
CA ILE A 177 -25.14 -13.95 10.93
C ILE A 177 -23.98 -14.16 11.91
N GLY A 178 -23.30 -13.09 12.30
CA GLY A 178 -22.17 -13.15 13.23
C GLY A 178 -22.56 -13.72 14.60
N LYS A 179 -23.70 -13.29 15.15
CA LYS A 179 -24.23 -13.84 16.41
C LYS A 179 -24.57 -15.33 16.29
N GLU A 180 -25.24 -15.72 15.22
CA GLU A 180 -25.60 -17.11 14.99
C GLU A 180 -24.35 -17.98 14.82
N PHE A 181 -23.37 -17.50 14.07
CA PHE A 181 -22.09 -18.18 13.86
C PHE A 181 -21.36 -18.42 15.17
N VAL A 182 -21.20 -17.36 15.99
CA VAL A 182 -20.52 -17.47 17.29
C VAL A 182 -21.27 -18.42 18.23
N ALA A 183 -22.60 -18.34 18.28
CA ALA A 183 -23.40 -19.21 19.13
C ALA A 183 -23.32 -20.70 18.72
N ARG A 184 -23.22 -21.01 17.43
CA ARG A 184 -23.06 -22.39 16.94
C ARG A 184 -21.63 -22.90 17.10
N ALA A 185 -20.64 -22.02 16.92
CA ALA A 185 -19.23 -22.39 16.98
C ALA A 185 -18.71 -22.59 18.41
N ASN A 186 -19.37 -22.02 19.40
CA ASN A 186 -18.94 -22.05 20.80
C ASN A 186 -20.04 -22.68 21.67
N PRO A 187 -19.82 -23.89 22.21
CA PRO A 187 -20.77 -24.56 23.10
C PRO A 187 -21.07 -23.73 24.37
N PRO A 188 -22.31 -23.75 24.89
CA PRO A 188 -22.64 -23.06 26.14
C PRO A 188 -21.80 -23.56 27.32
N GLY A 189 -21.25 -22.63 28.10
CA GLY A 189 -20.45 -22.93 29.29
C GLY A 189 -18.97 -23.17 29.01
N GLU A 190 -18.55 -23.21 27.76
CA GLU A 190 -17.15 -23.20 27.36
C GLU A 190 -16.65 -21.78 27.08
N ARG A 191 -15.34 -21.58 27.18
CA ARG A 191 -14.72 -20.31 26.78
C ARG A 191 -14.89 -20.16 25.27
N GLN A 192 -15.35 -18.99 24.84
CA GLN A 192 -15.41 -18.65 23.43
C GLN A 192 -14.00 -18.59 22.83
N THR A 193 -13.76 -19.38 21.79
CA THR A 193 -12.48 -19.46 21.07
C THR A 193 -12.62 -19.19 19.56
N VAL A 194 -13.85 -19.21 19.05
CA VAL A 194 -14.16 -18.96 17.64
C VAL A 194 -14.96 -17.67 17.50
N PHE A 195 -14.50 -16.78 16.63
CA PHE A 195 -15.14 -15.49 16.33
C PHE A 195 -15.54 -15.44 14.86
N PHE A 196 -16.55 -14.64 14.54
CA PHE A 196 -16.97 -14.42 13.16
C PHE A 196 -15.95 -13.58 12.38
N MET A 197 -15.26 -12.67 13.08
CA MET A 197 -14.25 -11.80 12.49
C MET A 197 -13.07 -11.63 13.45
N ASN A 198 -11.86 -11.51 12.91
CA ASN A 198 -10.66 -11.37 13.74
C ASN A 198 -10.69 -10.07 14.55
N LYS A 199 -10.76 -8.89 13.89
CA LYS A 199 -10.77 -7.58 14.57
C LYS A 199 -11.19 -6.43 13.68
N PHE A 200 -11.79 -5.40 14.29
CA PHE A 200 -12.08 -4.10 13.68
C PHE A 200 -10.94 -3.10 13.96
N GLU A 201 -9.71 -3.39 13.55
CA GLU A 201 -8.59 -2.44 13.76
C GLU A 201 -8.21 -1.65 12.51
N HIS A 202 -8.50 -2.18 11.32
CA HIS A 202 -7.99 -1.59 10.10
C HIS A 202 -8.73 -0.27 9.83
N PRO A 203 -8.06 0.89 9.73
CA PRO A 203 -8.71 2.18 9.58
C PRO A 203 -9.57 2.26 8.31
N TYR A 204 -9.15 1.57 7.24
CA TYR A 204 -9.97 1.45 6.04
C TYR A 204 -11.31 0.73 6.27
N MET A 205 -11.41 -0.22 7.21
CA MET A 205 -12.69 -0.91 7.51
C MET A 205 -13.66 0.01 8.21
N ILE A 206 -13.19 0.70 9.24
CA ILE A 206 -14.00 1.72 9.93
C ILE A 206 -14.40 2.82 8.95
N ARG A 207 -13.51 3.17 8.00
CA ARG A 207 -13.82 4.12 6.93
C ARG A 207 -14.89 3.62 5.97
N THR A 208 -14.78 2.38 5.50
CA THR A 208 -15.79 1.77 4.63
C THR A 208 -17.15 1.71 5.31
N MET A 209 -17.19 1.42 6.62
CA MET A 209 -18.42 1.41 7.39
C MET A 209 -19.10 2.79 7.38
N HIS A 210 -18.50 3.84 7.95
CA HIS A 210 -19.24 5.12 8.02
C HIS A 210 -19.55 5.70 6.61
N ARG A 211 -18.72 5.40 5.59
CA ARG A 211 -19.03 5.75 4.20
C ARG A 211 -20.24 4.98 3.64
N SER A 212 -20.51 3.75 4.09
CA SER A 212 -21.69 3.00 3.65
C SER A 212 -23.00 3.61 4.11
N VAL A 213 -22.97 4.50 5.11
CA VAL A 213 -24.11 5.30 5.58
C VAL A 213 -24.04 6.78 5.15
N GLY A 214 -23.21 7.08 4.14
CA GLY A 214 -23.13 8.41 3.54
C GLY A 214 -22.29 9.43 4.32
N VAL A 215 -21.48 8.99 5.28
CA VAL A 215 -20.60 9.87 6.06
C VAL A 215 -19.21 9.97 5.42
N SER A 216 -18.57 11.14 5.52
CA SER A 216 -17.22 11.40 5.03
C SER A 216 -16.31 11.87 6.17
N ASP A 217 -15.03 11.52 6.11
CA ASP A 217 -14.00 11.98 7.06
C ASP A 217 -13.77 13.50 7.00
N PHE A 218 -14.18 14.15 5.91
CA PHE A 218 -14.00 15.57 5.66
C PHE A 218 -15.27 16.19 5.08
N ASN A 219 -15.45 17.50 5.30
CA ASN A 219 -16.48 18.28 4.61
C ASN A 219 -16.18 18.43 3.11
N GLU A 220 -17.12 18.97 2.34
CA GLU A 220 -17.07 19.03 0.87
C GLU A 220 -15.86 19.81 0.33
N THR A 221 -15.34 20.76 1.12
CA THR A 221 -14.17 21.57 0.76
C THR A 221 -12.85 21.04 1.33
N MET A 222 -12.86 19.90 2.03
CA MET A 222 -11.69 19.31 2.70
C MET A 222 -10.99 20.25 3.72
N THR A 223 -11.72 21.21 4.28
CA THR A 223 -11.18 22.20 5.24
C THR A 223 -11.52 21.91 6.70
N ARG A 224 -12.41 20.95 6.95
CA ARG A 224 -12.84 20.54 8.29
C ARG A 224 -12.98 19.03 8.37
N SER A 225 -12.72 18.50 9.57
CA SER A 225 -13.05 17.12 9.91
C SER A 225 -14.56 16.92 9.84
N GLY A 226 -15.00 15.80 9.26
CA GLY A 226 -16.38 15.31 9.28
C GLY A 226 -16.62 14.23 10.33
N LEU A 227 -15.64 13.97 11.21
CA LEU A 227 -15.72 12.92 12.23
C LEU A 227 -16.64 13.27 13.41
N ASP A 228 -17.18 14.49 13.46
CA ASP A 228 -18.19 14.91 14.44
C ASP A 228 -19.63 14.55 14.02
N HIS A 229 -19.80 13.85 12.89
CA HIS A 229 -21.08 13.40 12.38
C HIS A 229 -21.66 12.21 13.19
N GLU A 230 -22.98 12.20 13.39
CA GLU A 230 -23.68 11.15 14.15
C GLU A 230 -23.42 9.74 13.60
N GLY A 231 -23.46 9.56 12.28
CA GLY A 231 -23.15 8.26 11.65
C GLY A 231 -21.70 7.77 11.87
N TYR A 232 -20.74 8.66 12.15
CA TYR A 232 -19.40 8.23 12.58
C TYR A 232 -19.43 7.69 14.01
N ALA A 233 -20.13 8.39 14.92
CA ALA A 233 -20.34 7.92 16.29
C ALA A 233 -21.11 6.59 16.33
N GLU A 234 -22.13 6.42 15.49
CA GLU A 234 -22.88 5.18 15.33
C GLU A 234 -21.97 4.03 14.86
N THR A 235 -21.08 4.30 13.90
CA THR A 235 -20.09 3.31 13.43
C THR A 235 -19.21 2.83 14.58
N LEU A 236 -18.67 3.76 15.39
CA LEU A 236 -17.84 3.39 16.54
C LEU A 236 -18.64 2.63 17.61
N ALA A 237 -19.88 3.03 17.86
CA ALA A 237 -20.77 2.32 18.78
C ALA A 237 -21.07 0.89 18.30
N ARG A 238 -21.26 0.70 16.98
CA ARG A 238 -21.49 -0.61 16.37
C ARG A 238 -20.25 -1.50 16.46
N VAL A 239 -19.07 -0.96 16.15
CA VAL A 239 -17.78 -1.65 16.32
C VAL A 239 -17.58 -2.05 17.78
N TYR A 240 -17.80 -1.13 18.73
CA TYR A 240 -17.71 -1.42 20.16
C TYR A 240 -18.65 -2.56 20.56
N LYS A 241 -19.92 -2.50 20.12
CA LYS A 241 -20.92 -3.52 20.42
C LYS A 241 -20.50 -4.89 19.87
N TRP A 242 -20.08 -4.97 18.61
CA TRP A 242 -19.66 -6.22 17.99
C TRP A 242 -18.40 -6.82 18.60
N THR A 243 -17.50 -6.00 19.15
CA THR A 243 -16.28 -6.48 19.81
C THR A 243 -16.50 -6.83 21.28
N TYR A 244 -17.16 -5.97 22.07
CA TYR A 244 -17.16 -6.07 23.53
C TYR A 244 -18.49 -6.49 24.15
N VAL A 245 -19.58 -6.50 23.37
CA VAL A 245 -20.90 -6.88 23.88
C VAL A 245 -21.38 -8.18 23.25
N ASP A 246 -21.39 -8.24 21.92
CA ASP A 246 -21.83 -9.44 21.20
C ASP A 246 -20.69 -10.46 20.98
N HIS A 247 -19.43 -10.06 21.18
CA HIS A 247 -18.24 -10.87 20.91
C HIS A 247 -18.26 -11.54 19.52
N ILE A 248 -18.76 -10.82 18.50
CA ILE A 248 -18.73 -11.26 17.10
C ILE A 248 -17.32 -11.16 16.54
N ALA A 249 -16.60 -10.10 16.94
CA ALA A 249 -15.19 -9.90 16.64
C ALA A 249 -14.34 -10.02 17.91
N ALA A 250 -13.13 -10.58 17.79
CA ALA A 250 -12.25 -10.67 18.94
C ALA A 250 -11.74 -9.28 19.36
N SER A 251 -11.64 -9.07 20.68
CA SER A 251 -10.92 -7.98 21.28
C SER A 251 -9.41 -8.24 21.27
N ALA A 252 -8.61 -7.19 21.42
CA ALA A 252 -7.15 -7.33 21.53
C ALA A 252 -6.71 -8.25 22.69
N ALA A 253 -7.49 -8.29 23.78
CA ALA A 253 -7.22 -9.17 24.92
C ALA A 253 -7.50 -10.65 24.58
N GLU A 254 -8.58 -10.94 23.85
CA GLU A 254 -8.89 -12.30 23.39
C GLU A 254 -7.85 -12.79 22.37
N GLU A 255 -7.45 -11.95 21.41
CA GLU A 255 -6.39 -12.26 20.42
C GLU A 255 -5.05 -12.57 21.10
N SER A 256 -4.67 -11.76 22.09
CA SER A 256 -3.43 -11.95 22.86
C SER A 256 -3.44 -13.29 23.61
N ALA A 257 -4.59 -13.72 24.13
CA ALA A 257 -4.70 -14.96 24.86
C ALA A 257 -4.51 -16.21 23.98
N PHE A 258 -4.90 -16.17 22.69
CA PHE A 258 -4.61 -17.25 21.74
C PHE A 258 -3.13 -17.37 21.39
N SER A 259 -2.42 -16.24 21.38
CA SER A 259 -0.98 -16.21 21.09
C SER A 259 -0.13 -16.82 22.21
N THR A 260 -0.63 -16.82 23.45
CA THR A 260 0.05 -17.45 24.59
C THR A 260 -0.20 -18.96 24.73
N GLU A 261 -1.28 -19.49 24.15
CA GLU A 261 -1.61 -20.93 24.20
C GLU A 261 -0.87 -21.75 23.13
N SER A 262 -0.24 -21.10 22.15
CA SER A 262 0.52 -21.73 21.05
C SER A 262 2.04 -21.73 21.27
N GLY A 263 2.51 -21.38 22.47
CA GLY A 263 3.92 -21.40 22.90
C GLY A 263 4.34 -22.68 23.62
#